data_AF-A0A532ULF1-F1
#
_entry.id   AF-A0A532ULF1-F1
#
_cell.length_a   1.000
_cell.length_b   1.000
_cell.length_c   1.000
_cell.angle_alpha   90.00
_cell.angle_beta   90.00
_cell.angle_gamma   90.00
#
_symmetry.space_group_name_H-M   'P 1'
#
loop_
_entity.id
_entity.type
_entity.pdbx_description
1 polymer ?
#
loop_
_entity_poly.entity_id
_entity_poly.type
_entity_poly.pdbx_seq_one_letter_code
_entity_poly.pdbx_strand_id
1 'polypeptide(L)'
;MSLPRGYNYLPLLLCMCICCLALGQTAELPKRPPGRFFPLKATDHGDAATFKTGQPIVGTTYFYWYDLETSAHIIDHDGTDALTTHPADMNNISYKRASWHRAQLEDMVAAGVDFLMPVFWGVPGKYDGWSFAGLPPLVNAHNALEKEGITPPAIGMFYDTSILKHNRFGKDGANYHVDLATDFGKEWFYTPIRDFFSLIPPPKWARVDGRPIVFVYASAFAKGQDEKQFDYVKRRFDADFGIEPFIVKSSGWKGLTDATYSWGGAVSGPLIYRQVAALGPGYDHTAVPGRQPLIVERRDGQTYIDRWLKILQLDPRHRPWIVHVETWNEWHEGTDIAHSREYGRSYIVLTRLFADIWRAKTVLKIHSLYPDANTVAWAPGRAEGLGLRPSDGDGVWRMKKFSDAQAVVSDANPYSSDSRYLYFNVDDAFAFGLFDRTIMVSVSYRDAGCASFHIEYDNTDPGKGALEGAFHRIGNVAVKSTGSWKTADFELAQCRFMNRCNSADLRIAVLGGDLELAINKVELRRSETTGDKE
;
A
#
# COMPACT_ATOMS: atom_id res chain seq x y z
N MET A 1 43.27 -28.78 77.95
CA MET A 1 44.48 -29.54 77.57
C MET A 1 44.16 -30.25 76.26
N SER A 2 44.96 -30.02 75.22
CA SER A 2 44.76 -30.48 73.84
C SER A 2 44.53 -31.98 73.69
N LEU A 3 43.70 -32.39 72.69
CA LEU A 3 43.93 -33.43 71.66
C LEU A 3 42.60 -33.81 70.91
N PRO A 4 42.61 -34.49 69.73
CA PRO A 4 42.08 -33.90 68.48
C PRO A 4 41.16 -34.83 67.62
N ARG A 5 40.89 -34.35 66.39
CA ARG A 5 40.54 -35.06 65.12
C ARG A 5 39.11 -35.60 64.91
N GLY A 6 38.60 -35.35 63.71
CA GLY A 6 37.60 -36.19 63.04
C GLY A 6 36.68 -35.43 62.08
N TYR A 7 37.02 -35.39 60.80
CA TYR A 7 36.14 -34.96 59.70
C TYR A 7 34.94 -35.91 59.58
N ASN A 8 33.72 -35.36 59.50
CA ASN A 8 32.52 -36.12 59.16
C ASN A 8 31.88 -35.59 57.87
N TYR A 9 31.64 -36.51 56.95
CA TYR A 9 30.85 -36.37 55.73
C TYR A 9 29.35 -36.33 56.05
N LEU A 10 28.58 -35.50 55.35
CA LEU A 10 27.13 -35.68 55.19
C LEU A 10 26.70 -35.20 53.78
N PRO A 11 25.79 -35.89 53.07
CA PRO A 11 25.65 -35.77 51.63
C PRO A 11 24.61 -34.75 51.17
N LEU A 12 24.83 -34.35 49.91
CA LEU A 12 23.98 -33.62 48.98
C LEU A 12 22.47 -33.91 49.13
N LEU A 13 21.66 -32.85 49.30
CA LEU A 13 20.24 -32.86 48.93
C LEU A 13 20.02 -31.83 47.82
N LEU A 14 19.62 -32.34 46.67
CA LEU A 14 19.32 -31.61 45.44
C LEU A 14 17.98 -30.89 45.61
N CYS A 15 18.00 -29.57 45.79
CA CYS A 15 16.79 -28.74 45.75
C CYS A 15 16.59 -28.23 44.32
N MET A 16 15.69 -28.86 43.57
CA MET A 16 15.30 -28.47 42.23
C MET A 16 14.43 -27.20 42.33
N CYS A 17 15.03 -26.02 42.19
CA CYS A 17 14.29 -24.76 42.04
C CYS A 17 13.60 -24.76 40.68
N ILE A 18 12.32 -25.12 40.64
CA ILE A 18 11.43 -24.80 39.52
C ILE A 18 11.14 -23.30 39.61
N CYS A 19 11.95 -22.48 38.93
CA CYS A 19 11.55 -21.13 38.59
C CYS A 19 10.44 -21.22 37.53
N CYS A 20 9.18 -21.21 37.98
CA CYS A 20 8.05 -20.90 37.10
C CYS A 20 8.24 -19.46 36.60
N LEU A 21 8.84 -19.31 35.42
CA LEU A 21 8.65 -18.12 34.61
C LEU A 21 7.14 -18.00 34.37
N ALA A 22 6.52 -16.98 34.94
CA ALA A 22 5.15 -16.60 34.64
C ALA A 22 5.09 -16.15 33.17
N LEU A 23 4.99 -17.10 32.25
CA LEU A 23 4.54 -16.86 30.89
C LEU A 23 3.11 -16.32 31.02
N GLY A 24 2.92 -15.04 30.72
CA GLY A 24 1.59 -14.43 30.66
C GLY A 24 0.69 -15.29 29.80
N GLN A 25 -0.35 -15.88 30.40
CA GLN A 25 -1.26 -16.76 29.70
C GLN A 25 -2.08 -15.93 28.71
N THR A 26 -1.96 -16.23 27.41
CA THR A 26 -2.80 -15.64 26.36
C THR A 26 -4.28 -16.01 26.60
N ALA A 27 -5.21 -15.11 26.28
CA ALA A 27 -6.63 -15.44 26.28
C ALA A 27 -6.94 -16.50 25.22
N GLU A 28 -8.02 -17.27 25.42
CA GLU A 28 -8.50 -18.23 24.41
C GLU A 28 -9.24 -17.50 23.29
N LEU A 29 -9.10 -17.98 22.05
CA LEU A 29 -9.85 -17.45 20.92
C LEU A 29 -11.32 -17.87 20.98
N PRO A 30 -12.27 -16.99 20.63
CA PRO A 30 -13.68 -17.34 20.59
C PRO A 30 -13.98 -18.44 19.57
N LYS A 31 -14.66 -19.50 20.02
CA LYS A 31 -15.06 -20.64 19.17
C LYS A 31 -16.17 -20.29 18.18
N ARG A 32 -16.95 -19.25 18.43
CA ARG A 32 -18.04 -18.79 17.56
C ARG A 32 -17.85 -17.31 17.24
N PRO A 33 -18.15 -16.89 16.00
CA PRO A 33 -18.12 -15.49 15.64
C PRO A 33 -19.33 -14.73 16.22
N PRO A 34 -19.30 -13.39 16.23
CA PRO A 34 -20.38 -12.57 16.78
C PRO A 34 -21.61 -12.48 15.88
N GLY A 35 -21.47 -12.70 14.57
CA GLY A 35 -22.54 -12.56 13.60
C GLY A 35 -23.26 -13.87 13.27
N ARG A 36 -24.45 -13.73 12.68
CA ARG A 36 -25.37 -14.85 12.39
C ARG A 36 -25.11 -15.57 11.07
N PHE A 37 -24.26 -15.04 10.19
CA PHE A 37 -23.99 -15.60 8.87
C PHE A 37 -22.82 -16.60 8.94
N PHE A 38 -22.95 -17.60 9.82
CA PHE A 38 -21.94 -18.63 10.07
C PHE A 38 -22.53 -19.91 10.71
N PRO A 39 -22.04 -21.12 10.35
CA PRO A 39 -21.19 -21.40 9.19
C PRO A 39 -22.02 -21.27 7.90
N LEU A 40 -21.35 -21.09 6.77
CA LEU A 40 -21.98 -21.15 5.44
C LEU A 40 -21.41 -22.30 4.63
N LYS A 41 -22.18 -22.74 3.65
CA LYS A 41 -21.81 -23.73 2.64
C LYS A 41 -21.79 -23.07 1.26
N ALA A 42 -21.14 -23.73 0.29
CA ALA A 42 -21.14 -23.29 -1.10
C ALA A 42 -22.55 -22.96 -1.65
N THR A 43 -23.58 -23.73 -1.26
CA THR A 43 -24.98 -23.49 -1.67
C THR A 43 -25.58 -22.21 -1.12
N ASP A 44 -25.10 -21.71 0.02
CA ASP A 44 -25.59 -20.48 0.65
C ASP A 44 -25.13 -19.22 -0.10
N HIS A 45 -24.20 -19.38 -1.07
CA HIS A 45 -23.72 -18.29 -1.91
C HIS A 45 -24.56 -18.05 -3.17
N GLY A 46 -25.37 -19.02 -3.60
CA GLY A 46 -26.35 -18.89 -4.70
C GLY A 46 -25.86 -18.08 -5.91
N ASP A 47 -26.73 -17.23 -6.45
CA ASP A 47 -26.44 -16.29 -7.55
C ASP A 47 -25.92 -14.93 -7.04
N ALA A 48 -25.19 -14.90 -5.92
CA ALA A 48 -24.66 -13.65 -5.38
C ALA A 48 -23.80 -12.93 -6.43
N ALA A 49 -24.04 -11.62 -6.58
CA ALA A 49 -23.33 -10.81 -7.55
C ALA A 49 -21.82 -10.86 -7.32
N THR A 50 -21.05 -10.86 -8.42
CA THR A 50 -19.59 -10.90 -8.36
C THR A 50 -18.99 -10.16 -9.55
N PHE A 51 -17.90 -9.45 -9.29
CA PHE A 51 -17.03 -8.95 -10.35
C PHE A 51 -16.27 -10.12 -10.99
N LYS A 52 -15.73 -9.90 -12.18
CA LYS A 52 -14.84 -10.85 -12.87
C LYS A 52 -13.38 -10.44 -12.75
N THR A 53 -12.47 -11.40 -12.65
CA THR A 53 -11.03 -11.13 -12.80
C THR A 53 -10.77 -10.33 -14.08
N GLY A 54 -10.07 -9.18 -13.97
CA GLY A 54 -9.80 -8.30 -15.12
C GLY A 54 -10.93 -7.33 -15.49
N GLN A 55 -12.07 -7.37 -14.78
CA GLN A 55 -13.10 -6.33 -14.89
C GLN A 55 -12.58 -5.04 -14.24
N PRO A 56 -12.58 -3.89 -14.93
CA PRO A 56 -12.18 -2.63 -14.31
C PRO A 56 -13.16 -2.27 -13.19
N ILE A 57 -12.68 -2.23 -11.94
CA ILE A 57 -13.46 -1.89 -10.75
C ILE A 57 -12.73 -0.85 -9.90
N VAL A 58 -13.50 -0.04 -9.18
CA VAL A 58 -13.03 1.01 -8.27
C VAL A 58 -13.56 0.74 -6.88
N GLY A 59 -12.66 0.61 -5.91
CA GLY A 59 -13.00 0.45 -4.50
C GLY A 59 -12.33 1.49 -3.62
N THR A 60 -12.89 1.69 -2.43
CA THR A 60 -12.40 2.70 -1.48
C THR A 60 -12.39 2.17 -0.05
N THR A 61 -11.42 2.63 0.75
CA THR A 61 -11.39 2.35 2.19
C THR A 61 -12.31 3.31 2.92
N TYR A 62 -13.18 2.76 3.78
CA TYR A 62 -14.19 3.49 4.52
C TYR A 62 -13.90 3.48 6.02
N PHE A 63 -13.55 4.64 6.58
CA PHE A 63 -13.24 4.85 7.98
C PHE A 63 -14.49 5.25 8.73
N TYR A 64 -15.13 4.28 9.39
CA TYR A 64 -16.42 4.51 10.02
C TYR A 64 -16.33 4.88 11.50
N TRP A 65 -15.16 4.85 12.14
CA TRP A 65 -14.94 4.93 13.60
C TRP A 65 -15.39 6.20 14.33
N TYR A 66 -15.93 7.18 13.63
CA TYR A 66 -16.35 8.46 14.19
C TYR A 66 -17.60 8.30 15.05
N ASP A 67 -17.68 9.00 16.18
CA ASP A 67 -18.88 9.02 17.02
C ASP A 67 -19.11 10.38 17.67
N LEU A 68 -20.15 11.07 17.24
CA LEU A 68 -20.55 12.37 17.78
C LEU A 68 -20.90 12.31 19.27
N GLU A 69 -21.49 11.21 19.75
CA GLU A 69 -21.97 11.12 21.14
C GLU A 69 -20.84 11.09 22.16
N THR A 70 -19.71 10.48 21.79
CA THR A 70 -18.53 10.37 22.66
C THR A 70 -17.38 11.27 22.19
N SER A 71 -17.58 12.04 21.12
CA SER A 71 -16.54 12.77 20.39
C SER A 71 -15.37 11.90 19.91
N ALA A 72 -15.56 10.58 19.81
CA ALA A 72 -14.49 9.67 19.45
C ALA A 72 -14.07 9.92 17.99
N HIS A 73 -12.76 10.04 17.77
CA HIS A 73 -12.17 10.38 16.47
C HIS A 73 -12.63 11.74 15.91
N ILE A 74 -13.13 12.64 16.76
CA ILE A 74 -13.55 14.00 16.36
C ILE A 74 -12.77 15.03 17.16
N ILE A 75 -12.60 14.80 18.46
CA ILE A 75 -11.87 15.68 19.38
C ILE A 75 -10.75 14.88 20.04
N ASP A 76 -9.56 15.45 20.08
CA ASP A 76 -8.40 14.86 20.74
C ASP A 76 -8.53 14.89 22.27
N HIS A 77 -7.70 14.09 22.93
CA HIS A 77 -7.68 13.97 24.40
C HIS A 77 -7.39 15.28 25.15
N ASP A 78 -6.72 16.24 24.50
CA ASP A 78 -6.43 17.58 25.02
C ASP A 78 -7.49 18.63 24.62
N GLY A 79 -8.54 18.21 23.89
CA GLY A 79 -9.64 19.05 23.45
C GLY A 79 -9.44 19.72 22.10
N THR A 80 -8.32 19.48 21.39
CA THR A 80 -8.12 20.02 20.04
C THR A 80 -8.94 19.26 19.00
N ASP A 81 -9.08 19.89 17.83
CA ASP A 81 -9.70 19.27 16.67
C ASP A 81 -8.82 18.13 16.16
N ALA A 82 -9.36 16.91 16.12
CA ALA A 82 -8.64 15.74 15.63
C ALA A 82 -8.65 15.65 14.09
N LEU A 83 -9.48 16.45 13.42
CA LEU A 83 -9.73 16.36 11.99
C LEU A 83 -8.94 17.41 11.23
N THR A 84 -8.27 17.01 10.15
CA THR A 84 -7.63 17.97 9.22
C THR A 84 -8.64 18.49 8.19
N THR A 85 -9.62 17.67 7.85
CA THR A 85 -10.73 17.96 6.94
C THR A 85 -12.03 17.49 7.58
N HIS A 86 -13.17 18.07 7.21
CA HIS A 86 -14.39 17.89 7.98
C HIS A 86 -15.53 17.34 7.13
N PRO A 87 -16.29 16.35 7.64
CA PRO A 87 -17.54 15.98 7.00
C PRO A 87 -18.47 17.20 6.85
N ALA A 88 -19.16 17.27 5.72
CA ALA A 88 -20.06 18.38 5.42
C ALA A 88 -21.15 18.56 6.50
N ASP A 89 -21.68 17.46 7.04
CA ASP A 89 -22.59 17.43 8.18
C ASP A 89 -21.95 16.77 9.41
N MET A 90 -21.70 17.57 10.44
CA MET A 90 -21.17 17.13 11.73
C MET A 90 -22.25 16.68 12.71
N ASN A 91 -23.54 16.90 12.42
CA ASN A 91 -24.61 16.60 13.38
C ASN A 91 -25.06 15.13 13.34
N ASN A 92 -24.73 14.42 12.26
CA ASN A 92 -25.15 13.05 12.05
C ASN A 92 -23.99 12.03 12.13
N ILE A 93 -22.74 12.47 12.23
CA ILE A 93 -21.55 11.59 12.17
C ILE A 93 -21.49 10.59 13.34
N SER A 94 -21.83 9.33 13.08
CA SER A 94 -21.63 8.25 14.06
C SER A 94 -21.71 6.88 13.40
N TYR A 95 -20.75 6.00 13.71
CA TYR A 95 -20.77 4.60 13.28
C TYR A 95 -22.02 3.84 13.72
N LYS A 96 -22.69 4.30 14.78
CA LYS A 96 -23.91 3.69 15.33
C LYS A 96 -25.15 4.02 14.50
N ARG A 97 -25.08 5.04 13.62
CA ARG A 97 -26.25 5.61 12.94
C ARG A 97 -26.35 5.12 11.50
N ALA A 98 -27.39 4.35 11.21
CA ALA A 98 -27.69 3.92 9.83
C ALA A 98 -27.95 5.10 8.88
N SER A 99 -28.48 6.23 9.38
CA SER A 99 -28.66 7.47 8.61
C SER A 99 -27.33 8.04 8.11
N TRP A 100 -26.26 7.93 8.90
CA TRP A 100 -24.94 8.39 8.49
C TRP A 100 -24.34 7.49 7.42
N HIS A 101 -24.32 6.17 7.67
CA HIS A 101 -23.90 5.18 6.67
C HIS A 101 -24.65 5.34 5.34
N ARG A 102 -25.96 5.59 5.40
CA ARG A 102 -26.79 5.83 4.22
C ARG A 102 -26.28 7.01 3.39
N ALA A 103 -26.03 8.16 4.03
CA ALA A 103 -25.52 9.34 3.32
C ALA A 103 -24.16 9.06 2.66
N GLN A 104 -23.29 8.29 3.32
CA GLN A 104 -22.01 7.88 2.73
C GLN A 104 -22.21 6.96 1.52
N LEU A 105 -23.11 5.97 1.62
CA LEU A 105 -23.40 5.03 0.53
C LEU A 105 -24.02 5.73 -0.70
N GLU A 106 -24.94 6.68 -0.49
CA GLU A 106 -25.54 7.48 -1.58
C GLU A 106 -24.46 8.27 -2.33
N ASP A 107 -23.51 8.86 -1.60
CA ASP A 107 -22.38 9.58 -2.18
C ASP A 107 -21.39 8.65 -2.90
N MET A 108 -21.16 7.44 -2.38
CA MET A 108 -20.34 6.42 -3.07
C MET A 108 -21.00 5.96 -4.38
N VAL A 109 -22.33 5.81 -4.41
CA VAL A 109 -23.09 5.55 -5.65
C VAL A 109 -22.89 6.70 -6.64
N ALA A 110 -23.00 7.95 -6.19
CA ALA A 110 -22.77 9.12 -7.03
C ALA A 110 -21.32 9.19 -7.56
N ALA A 111 -20.33 8.79 -6.76
CA ALA A 111 -18.93 8.69 -7.15
C ALA A 111 -18.65 7.50 -8.09
N GLY A 112 -19.58 6.58 -8.28
CA GLY A 112 -19.37 5.37 -9.08
C GLY A 112 -18.39 4.39 -8.44
N VAL A 113 -18.38 4.29 -7.10
CA VAL A 113 -17.62 3.28 -6.36
C VAL A 113 -18.32 1.93 -6.50
N ASP A 114 -17.59 0.89 -6.90
CA ASP A 114 -18.13 -0.45 -7.11
C ASP A 114 -18.16 -1.26 -5.80
N PHE A 115 -17.17 -1.07 -4.93
CA PHE A 115 -17.14 -1.68 -3.60
C PHE A 115 -16.49 -0.78 -2.55
N LEU A 116 -17.00 -0.85 -1.32
CA LEU A 116 -16.40 -0.18 -0.17
C LEU A 116 -15.75 -1.20 0.76
N MET A 117 -14.75 -0.76 1.51
CA MET A 117 -14.05 -1.59 2.48
C MET A 117 -14.03 -0.92 3.84
N PRO A 118 -14.97 -1.25 4.74
CA PRO A 118 -14.94 -0.75 6.10
C PRO A 118 -13.63 -1.19 6.77
N VAL A 119 -12.92 -0.23 7.36
CA VAL A 119 -11.71 -0.51 8.14
C VAL A 119 -12.07 -1.34 9.35
N PHE A 120 -11.54 -2.56 9.42
CA PHE A 120 -11.90 -3.51 10.46
C PHE A 120 -10.76 -3.70 11.46
N TRP A 121 -10.95 -3.11 12.63
CA TRP A 121 -10.08 -3.23 13.81
C TRP A 121 -10.71 -4.20 14.83
N GLY A 122 -11.20 -5.34 14.36
CA GLY A 122 -11.95 -6.28 15.20
C GLY A 122 -11.06 -7.24 15.97
N VAL A 123 -10.64 -6.88 17.18
CA VAL A 123 -9.87 -7.77 18.07
C VAL A 123 -10.72 -9.00 18.46
N PRO A 124 -10.22 -10.24 18.30
CA PRO A 124 -10.96 -11.45 18.69
C PRO A 124 -11.42 -11.40 20.16
N GLY A 125 -12.72 -11.62 20.38
CA GLY A 125 -13.34 -11.66 21.70
C GLY A 125 -13.71 -10.29 22.28
N LYS A 126 -13.46 -9.18 21.57
CA LYS A 126 -13.82 -7.81 21.99
C LYS A 126 -14.93 -7.23 21.13
N TYR A 127 -16.09 -7.88 21.19
CA TYR A 127 -17.21 -7.66 20.28
C TYR A 127 -18.06 -6.42 20.58
N ASP A 128 -17.71 -5.69 21.62
CA ASP A 128 -18.27 -4.38 21.99
C ASP A 128 -17.56 -3.20 21.28
N GLY A 129 -16.42 -3.45 20.63
CA GLY A 129 -15.66 -2.42 19.91
C GLY A 129 -16.42 -1.81 18.74
N TRP A 130 -16.05 -0.57 18.38
CA TRP A 130 -16.69 0.22 17.33
C TRP A 130 -16.77 -0.52 15.98
N SER A 131 -15.77 -1.36 15.65
CA SER A 131 -15.79 -2.11 14.40
C SER A 131 -16.96 -3.11 14.33
N PHE A 132 -17.28 -3.75 15.45
CA PHE A 132 -18.40 -4.69 15.53
C PHE A 132 -19.74 -3.95 15.61
N ALA A 133 -19.79 -2.88 16.41
CA ALA A 133 -21.02 -2.10 16.60
C ALA A 133 -21.43 -1.30 15.35
N GLY A 134 -20.49 -0.92 14.48
CA GLY A 134 -20.75 -0.10 13.29
C GLY A 134 -21.19 -0.87 12.05
N LEU A 135 -20.90 -2.18 11.94
CA LEU A 135 -21.27 -2.97 10.76
C LEU A 135 -22.79 -3.23 10.64
N PRO A 136 -23.55 -3.56 11.70
CA PRO A 136 -25.00 -3.74 11.57
C PRO A 136 -25.74 -2.47 11.09
N PRO A 137 -25.43 -1.25 11.60
CA PRO A 137 -25.96 0.00 11.03
C PRO A 137 -25.63 0.20 9.53
N LEU A 138 -24.43 -0.15 9.09
CA LEU A 138 -24.05 -0.13 7.67
C LEU A 138 -24.92 -1.10 6.85
N VAL A 139 -25.11 -2.33 7.31
CA VAL A 139 -25.98 -3.33 6.65
C VAL A 139 -27.43 -2.84 6.59
N ASN A 140 -27.92 -2.17 7.64
CA ASN A 140 -29.26 -1.58 7.66
C ASN A 140 -29.42 -0.47 6.62
N ALA A 141 -28.43 0.41 6.49
CA ALA A 141 -28.40 1.45 5.46
C ALA A 141 -28.40 0.85 4.05
N HIS A 142 -27.57 -0.17 3.82
CA HIS A 142 -27.50 -0.89 2.55
C HIS A 142 -28.84 -1.57 2.20
N ASN A 143 -29.52 -2.18 3.18
CA ASN A 143 -30.86 -2.75 2.98
C ASN A 143 -31.92 -1.69 2.63
N ALA A 144 -31.83 -0.50 3.23
CA ALA A 144 -32.76 0.58 2.94
C ALA A 144 -32.62 1.08 1.50
N LEU A 145 -31.38 1.26 1.02
CA LEU A 145 -31.12 1.67 -0.38
C LEU A 145 -31.59 0.62 -1.40
N GLU A 146 -31.33 -0.66 -1.15
CA GLU A 146 -31.82 -1.74 -2.05
C GLU A 146 -33.35 -1.78 -2.14
N LYS A 147 -34.06 -1.55 -1.03
CA LYS A 147 -35.53 -1.49 -1.02
C LYS A 147 -36.08 -0.32 -1.85
N GLU A 148 -35.28 0.71 -2.05
CA GLU A 148 -35.59 1.88 -2.87
C GLU A 148 -35.11 1.72 -4.33
N GLY A 149 -34.56 0.55 -4.68
CA GLY A 149 -34.05 0.27 -6.03
C GLY A 149 -32.67 0.87 -6.31
N ILE A 150 -31.99 1.40 -5.29
CA ILE A 150 -30.62 1.89 -5.40
C ILE A 150 -29.68 0.70 -5.14
N THR A 151 -28.69 0.52 -6.01
CA THR A 151 -27.62 -0.49 -5.82
C THR A 151 -26.42 0.19 -5.17
N PRO A 152 -26.24 0.09 -3.83
CA PRO A 152 -25.04 0.61 -3.17
C PRO A 152 -23.81 -0.26 -3.51
N PRO A 153 -22.58 0.25 -3.24
CA PRO A 153 -21.37 -0.53 -3.44
C PRO A 153 -21.36 -1.79 -2.58
N ALA A 154 -20.81 -2.88 -3.12
CA ALA A 154 -20.65 -4.12 -2.36
C ALA A 154 -19.64 -3.95 -1.22
N ILE A 155 -19.71 -4.80 -0.20
CA ILE A 155 -18.91 -4.65 1.04
C ILE A 155 -17.76 -5.67 1.04
N GLY A 156 -16.53 -5.20 0.85
CA GLY A 156 -15.30 -5.95 1.10
C GLY A 156 -14.73 -5.64 2.49
N MET A 157 -13.65 -6.31 2.89
CA MET A 157 -12.96 -6.04 4.16
C MET A 157 -11.67 -5.25 3.91
N PHE A 158 -11.43 -4.18 4.68
CA PHE A 158 -10.08 -3.64 4.85
C PHE A 158 -9.58 -4.05 6.24
N TYR A 159 -8.75 -5.09 6.29
CA TYR A 159 -8.21 -5.62 7.53
C TYR A 159 -7.07 -4.73 8.03
N ASP A 160 -7.36 -3.93 9.05
CA ASP A 160 -6.35 -3.13 9.74
C ASP A 160 -5.51 -4.04 10.65
N THR A 161 -4.33 -4.39 10.14
CA THR A 161 -3.39 -5.29 10.80
C THR A 161 -2.61 -4.62 11.93
N SER A 162 -2.85 -3.35 12.25
CA SER A 162 -2.31 -2.74 13.48
C SER A 162 -2.75 -3.50 14.74
N ILE A 163 -3.89 -4.21 14.69
CA ILE A 163 -4.33 -5.09 15.77
C ILE A 163 -3.36 -6.24 16.05
N LEU A 164 -2.44 -6.59 15.16
CA LEU A 164 -1.43 -7.63 15.43
C LEU A 164 -0.45 -7.22 16.54
N LYS A 165 -0.36 -5.92 16.82
CA LYS A 165 0.47 -5.34 17.87
C LYS A 165 -0.34 -4.60 18.93
N HIS A 166 -1.45 -3.98 18.53
CA HIS A 166 -2.28 -3.12 19.38
C HIS A 166 -3.66 -3.77 19.57
N ASN A 167 -3.80 -4.71 20.51
CA ASN A 167 -5.06 -5.46 20.68
C ASN A 167 -5.53 -5.62 22.13
N ARG A 168 -4.65 -5.45 23.11
CA ARG A 168 -4.94 -5.71 24.52
C ARG A 168 -5.57 -7.11 24.75
N PHE A 169 -5.18 -8.12 23.97
CA PHE A 169 -5.78 -9.46 23.96
C PHE A 169 -5.35 -10.35 25.15
N GLY A 170 -4.27 -10.00 25.84
CA GLY A 170 -3.82 -10.69 27.05
C GLY A 170 -4.89 -10.70 28.15
N LYS A 171 -4.87 -11.71 29.02
CA LYS A 171 -5.87 -11.86 30.11
C LYS A 171 -5.90 -10.69 31.09
N ASP A 172 -4.78 -9.97 31.22
CA ASP A 172 -4.59 -8.76 32.02
C ASP A 172 -4.81 -7.47 31.21
N GLY A 173 -5.26 -7.57 29.96
CA GLY A 173 -5.38 -6.45 29.04
C GLY A 173 -4.06 -6.04 28.37
N ALA A 174 -2.97 -6.79 28.53
CA ALA A 174 -1.73 -6.57 27.80
C ALA A 174 -1.89 -6.87 26.30
N ASN A 175 -1.04 -6.28 25.46
CA ASN A 175 -1.00 -6.61 24.04
C ASN A 175 -0.36 -7.99 23.81
N TYR A 176 -1.00 -8.81 22.98
CA TYR A 176 -0.37 -10.01 22.42
C TYR A 176 0.22 -9.68 21.06
N HIS A 177 1.54 -9.71 20.91
CA HIS A 177 2.18 -9.45 19.61
C HIS A 177 2.13 -10.72 18.74
N VAL A 178 1.27 -10.69 17.73
CA VAL A 178 0.85 -11.87 16.96
C VAL A 178 1.97 -12.38 16.06
N ASP A 179 2.28 -13.68 16.19
CA ASP A 179 3.34 -14.36 15.45
C ASP A 179 2.77 -15.40 14.49
N LEU A 180 2.74 -15.06 13.20
CA LEU A 180 2.15 -15.89 12.15
C LEU A 180 3.01 -17.11 11.78
N ALA A 181 4.21 -17.24 12.36
CA ALA A 181 4.97 -18.49 12.27
C ALA A 181 4.40 -19.60 13.16
N THR A 182 3.48 -19.25 14.08
CA THR A 182 2.84 -20.19 15.00
C THR A 182 1.41 -20.52 14.55
N ASP A 183 0.92 -21.73 14.85
CA ASP A 183 -0.47 -22.12 14.54
C ASP A 183 -1.49 -21.22 15.26
N PHE A 184 -1.20 -20.85 16.51
CA PHE A 184 -2.06 -19.93 17.26
C PHE A 184 -2.12 -18.54 16.61
N GLY A 185 -0.97 -17.99 16.17
CA GLY A 185 -0.95 -16.70 15.49
C GLY A 185 -1.70 -16.72 14.15
N LYS A 186 -1.62 -17.82 13.39
CA LYS A 186 -2.41 -18.00 12.16
C LYS A 186 -3.91 -18.04 12.43
N GLU A 187 -4.36 -18.79 13.44
CA GLU A 187 -5.78 -18.79 13.84
C GLU A 187 -6.22 -17.43 14.38
N TRP A 188 -5.37 -16.75 15.16
CA TRP A 188 -5.65 -15.40 15.65
C TRP A 188 -5.83 -14.44 14.48
N PHE A 189 -4.97 -14.48 13.48
CA PHE A 189 -5.05 -13.63 12.28
C PHE A 189 -6.27 -13.92 11.41
N TYR A 190 -6.68 -15.18 11.32
CA TYR A 190 -7.89 -15.58 10.62
C TYR A 190 -9.18 -15.13 11.35
N THR A 191 -9.18 -15.15 12.69
CA THR A 191 -10.39 -14.91 13.49
C THR A 191 -11.11 -13.58 13.19
N PRO A 192 -10.43 -12.43 13.05
CA PRO A 192 -11.06 -11.17 12.63
C PRO A 192 -11.71 -11.24 11.25
N ILE A 193 -11.12 -11.98 10.31
CA ILE A 193 -11.68 -12.17 8.96
C ILE A 193 -13.01 -12.93 9.08
N ARG A 194 -13.01 -14.06 9.82
CA ARG A 194 -14.23 -14.82 10.12
C ARG A 194 -15.30 -13.95 10.78
N ASP A 195 -14.91 -13.18 11.79
CA ASP A 195 -15.85 -12.39 12.58
C ASP A 195 -16.47 -11.26 11.74
N PHE A 196 -15.71 -10.62 10.87
CA PHE A 196 -16.22 -9.61 9.92
C PHE A 196 -17.30 -10.18 9.00
N PHE A 197 -17.00 -11.28 8.29
CA PHE A 197 -17.94 -11.85 7.32
C PHE A 197 -19.17 -12.48 7.98
N SER A 198 -19.06 -12.92 9.24
CA SER A 198 -20.22 -13.41 10.00
C SER A 198 -21.31 -12.34 10.22
N LEU A 199 -20.95 -11.05 10.19
CA LEU A 199 -21.85 -9.92 10.46
C LEU A 199 -22.56 -9.39 9.21
N ILE A 200 -22.06 -9.72 8.02
CA ILE A 200 -22.54 -9.16 6.76
C ILE A 200 -23.28 -10.25 5.97
N PRO A 201 -24.50 -10.00 5.47
CA PRO A 201 -25.21 -10.95 4.61
C PRO A 201 -24.40 -11.32 3.35
N PRO A 202 -24.27 -12.61 2.98
CA PRO A 202 -23.47 -13.04 1.81
C PRO A 202 -23.78 -12.35 0.47
N PRO A 203 -25.03 -11.99 0.14
CA PRO A 203 -25.34 -11.25 -1.09
C PRO A 203 -24.74 -9.84 -1.15
N LYS A 204 -24.29 -9.28 -0.02
CA LYS A 204 -23.69 -7.94 0.06
C LYS A 204 -22.16 -7.96 0.00
N TRP A 205 -21.53 -9.14 0.03
CA TRP A 205 -20.08 -9.23 0.01
C TRP A 205 -19.55 -8.78 -1.36
N ALA A 206 -18.53 -7.93 -1.37
CA ALA A 206 -17.77 -7.66 -2.58
C ALA A 206 -16.97 -8.90 -2.97
N ARG A 207 -17.06 -9.31 -4.24
CA ARG A 207 -16.52 -10.59 -4.72
C ARG A 207 -15.81 -10.47 -6.06
N VAL A 208 -14.76 -11.28 -6.24
CA VAL A 208 -14.12 -11.53 -7.53
C VAL A 208 -14.25 -13.01 -7.85
N ASP A 209 -14.93 -13.35 -8.94
CA ASP A 209 -15.24 -14.73 -9.33
C ASP A 209 -15.83 -15.57 -8.19
N GLY A 210 -16.77 -14.97 -7.45
CA GLY A 210 -17.45 -15.58 -6.31
C GLY A 210 -16.71 -15.43 -4.98
N ARG A 211 -15.42 -15.08 -5.00
CA ARG A 211 -14.52 -15.06 -3.83
C ARG A 211 -14.54 -13.71 -3.10
N PRO A 212 -14.80 -13.66 -1.78
CA PRO A 212 -14.95 -12.40 -1.05
C PRO A 212 -13.65 -11.62 -0.94
N ILE A 213 -13.69 -10.31 -1.15
CA ILE A 213 -12.51 -9.45 -1.18
C ILE A 213 -12.03 -9.11 0.24
N VAL A 214 -10.74 -9.35 0.51
CA VAL A 214 -10.05 -8.96 1.74
C VAL A 214 -8.77 -8.19 1.40
N PHE A 215 -8.74 -6.89 1.70
CA PHE A 215 -7.52 -6.09 1.67
C PHE A 215 -6.81 -6.20 3.02
N VAL A 216 -5.52 -6.47 3.01
CA VAL A 216 -4.70 -6.64 4.22
C VAL A 216 -3.68 -5.52 4.29
N TYR A 217 -3.72 -4.73 5.37
CA TYR A 217 -2.88 -3.54 5.56
C TYR A 217 -1.39 -3.86 5.73
N ALA A 218 -0.65 -3.27 6.68
CA ALA A 218 0.80 -3.40 6.72
C ALA A 218 1.27 -4.64 7.48
N SER A 219 2.28 -5.33 6.93
CA SER A 219 2.92 -6.49 7.56
C SER A 219 3.84 -6.12 8.73
N ALA A 220 4.24 -4.86 8.84
CA ALA A 220 5.15 -4.35 9.88
C ALA A 220 4.61 -4.49 11.31
N PHE A 221 3.31 -4.76 11.47
CA PHE A 221 2.66 -4.99 12.77
C PHE A 221 2.70 -6.44 13.24
N ALA A 222 3.09 -7.39 12.37
CA ALA A 222 3.23 -8.80 12.74
C ALA A 222 4.59 -9.03 13.42
N LYS A 223 4.61 -9.85 14.49
CA LYS A 223 5.85 -10.25 15.16
C LYS A 223 6.72 -11.14 14.28
N GLY A 224 6.06 -12.03 13.53
CA GLY A 224 6.66 -12.99 12.62
C GLY A 224 5.68 -13.29 11.49
N GLN A 225 6.21 -13.65 10.33
CA GLN A 225 5.44 -13.98 9.12
C GLN A 225 5.78 -15.39 8.65
N ASP A 226 4.81 -16.05 8.02
CA ASP A 226 4.93 -17.38 7.41
C ASP A 226 4.43 -17.31 5.96
N GLU A 227 5.15 -17.91 5.01
CA GLU A 227 4.76 -17.89 3.60
C GLU A 227 3.39 -18.58 3.34
N LYS A 228 2.97 -19.49 4.22
CA LYS A 228 1.71 -20.25 4.15
C LYS A 228 0.59 -19.64 5.00
N GLN A 229 0.78 -18.46 5.59
CA GLN A 229 -0.25 -17.82 6.42
C GLN A 229 -1.53 -17.52 5.64
N PHE A 230 -1.43 -17.15 4.36
CA PHE A 230 -2.60 -16.91 3.52
C PHE A 230 -3.25 -18.20 3.03
N ASP A 231 -2.48 -19.27 2.81
CA ASP A 231 -3.06 -20.60 2.55
C ASP A 231 -3.87 -21.08 3.76
N TYR A 232 -3.40 -20.77 4.98
CA TYR A 232 -4.15 -21.04 6.20
C TYR A 232 -5.48 -20.27 6.22
N VAL A 233 -5.45 -18.97 5.95
CA VAL A 233 -6.67 -18.15 5.85
C VAL A 233 -7.63 -18.72 4.81
N LYS A 234 -7.16 -19.04 3.61
CA LYS A 234 -8.00 -19.59 2.52
C LYS A 234 -8.67 -20.90 2.93
N ARG A 235 -7.90 -21.85 3.48
CA ARG A 235 -8.46 -23.14 3.95
C ARG A 235 -9.46 -22.98 5.10
N ARG A 236 -9.17 -22.10 6.07
CA ARG A 236 -10.07 -21.89 7.20
C ARG A 236 -11.36 -21.18 6.78
N PHE A 237 -11.25 -20.19 5.90
CA PHE A 237 -12.40 -19.48 5.36
C PHE A 237 -13.28 -20.41 4.51
N ASP A 238 -12.68 -21.28 3.67
CA ASP A 238 -13.42 -22.30 2.92
C ASP A 238 -14.10 -23.32 3.84
N ALA A 239 -13.45 -23.76 4.90
CA ALA A 239 -14.08 -24.66 5.87
C ALA A 239 -15.27 -24.02 6.61
N ASP A 240 -15.20 -22.73 6.88
CA ASP A 240 -16.17 -21.99 7.69
C ASP A 240 -17.33 -21.38 6.84
N PHE A 241 -17.06 -21.06 5.56
CA PHE A 241 -17.98 -20.39 4.67
C PHE A 241 -18.23 -21.11 3.34
N GLY A 242 -17.48 -22.17 3.00
CA GLY A 242 -17.69 -22.99 1.81
C GLY A 242 -17.19 -22.40 0.49
N ILE A 243 -16.35 -21.37 0.55
CA ILE A 243 -15.65 -20.73 -0.58
C ILE A 243 -14.32 -20.15 -0.11
N GLU A 244 -13.35 -19.91 -0.99
CA GLU A 244 -12.13 -19.16 -0.65
C GLU A 244 -12.30 -17.62 -0.77
N PRO A 245 -11.54 -16.82 0.01
CA PRO A 245 -11.45 -15.38 -0.17
C PRO A 245 -10.48 -14.98 -1.29
N PHE A 246 -10.74 -13.84 -1.92
CA PHE A 246 -9.83 -13.12 -2.80
C PHE A 246 -9.00 -12.15 -1.96
N ILE A 247 -7.72 -12.47 -1.73
CA ILE A 247 -6.86 -11.71 -0.81
C ILE A 247 -5.98 -10.73 -1.59
N VAL A 248 -6.03 -9.47 -1.17
CA VAL A 248 -5.18 -8.37 -1.67
C VAL A 248 -4.25 -7.96 -0.54
N LYS A 249 -2.95 -8.25 -0.65
CA LYS A 249 -1.98 -7.97 0.42
C LYS A 249 -1.17 -6.70 0.14
N SER A 250 -0.82 -5.95 1.17
CA SER A 250 0.25 -4.96 1.04
C SER A 250 1.59 -5.64 0.68
N SER A 251 2.42 -4.99 -0.13
CA SER A 251 3.64 -5.56 -0.70
C SER A 251 4.68 -6.07 0.30
N GLY A 252 4.63 -5.60 1.55
CA GLY A 252 5.51 -6.07 2.62
C GLY A 252 5.17 -7.46 3.18
N TRP A 253 4.05 -8.07 2.77
CA TRP A 253 3.62 -9.39 3.24
C TRP A 253 4.32 -10.53 2.47
N LYS A 254 4.78 -11.55 3.20
CA LYS A 254 5.25 -12.83 2.65
C LYS A 254 4.08 -13.72 2.20
N GLY A 255 4.36 -14.68 1.32
CA GLY A 255 3.37 -15.62 0.78
C GLY A 255 2.64 -15.09 -0.46
N LEU A 256 2.05 -16.01 -1.22
CA LEU A 256 1.29 -15.69 -2.43
C LEU A 256 -0.17 -15.36 -2.08
N THR A 257 -0.75 -14.41 -2.80
CA THR A 257 -2.14 -13.99 -2.72
C THR A 257 -2.66 -13.68 -4.12
N ASP A 258 -3.94 -13.31 -4.23
CA ASP A 258 -4.60 -13.08 -5.52
C ASP A 258 -4.19 -11.73 -6.15
N ALA A 259 -3.83 -10.76 -5.31
CA ALA A 259 -3.35 -9.45 -5.72
C ALA A 259 -2.43 -8.82 -4.66
N THR A 260 -1.65 -7.83 -5.10
CA THR A 260 -0.78 -7.02 -4.26
C THR A 260 -1.09 -5.54 -4.46
N TYR A 261 -0.96 -4.75 -3.38
CA TYR A 261 -1.02 -3.30 -3.39
C TYR A 261 0.00 -2.71 -2.40
N SER A 262 -0.02 -1.39 -2.22
CA SER A 262 0.58 -0.71 -1.06
C SER A 262 -0.34 0.42 -0.64
N TRP A 263 -0.38 0.69 0.67
CA TRP A 263 -0.95 1.92 1.22
C TRP A 263 -0.03 3.11 0.96
N GLY A 264 -0.60 4.30 0.87
CA GLY A 264 0.13 5.54 0.61
C GLY A 264 -0.12 6.12 -0.78
N GLY A 265 -1.15 5.65 -1.49
CA GLY A 265 -1.59 6.24 -2.76
C GLY A 265 -1.96 7.72 -2.64
N ALA A 266 -2.43 8.15 -1.47
CA ALA A 266 -2.68 9.56 -1.17
C ALA A 266 -1.40 10.40 -1.00
N VAL A 267 -0.31 9.78 -0.53
CA VAL A 267 0.99 10.44 -0.29
C VAL A 267 1.86 10.43 -1.54
N SER A 268 2.15 9.24 -2.06
CA SER A 268 3.12 9.02 -3.14
C SER A 268 2.50 8.41 -4.40
N GLY A 269 1.17 8.39 -4.51
CA GLY A 269 0.50 7.71 -5.60
C GLY A 269 0.64 8.38 -6.98
N PRO A 270 0.21 7.68 -8.03
CA PRO A 270 -0.42 6.35 -7.96
C PRO A 270 0.64 5.27 -7.72
N LEU A 271 0.33 4.32 -6.83
CA LEU A 271 1.14 3.13 -6.57
C LEU A 271 0.60 1.99 -7.42
N ILE A 272 1.33 1.60 -8.47
CA ILE A 272 0.79 0.73 -9.54
C ILE A 272 1.38 -0.67 -9.42
N TYR A 273 0.59 -1.65 -9.00
CA TYR A 273 0.93 -3.09 -8.98
C TYR A 273 0.25 -3.81 -10.14
N ARG A 274 0.50 -5.12 -10.32
CA ARG A 274 -0.08 -5.86 -11.45
C ARG A 274 -1.62 -5.84 -11.47
N GLN A 275 -2.27 -6.01 -10.32
CA GLN A 275 -3.73 -6.07 -10.23
C GLN A 275 -4.35 -4.78 -9.69
N VAL A 276 -3.64 -4.06 -8.81
CA VAL A 276 -4.17 -2.91 -8.06
C VAL A 276 -3.35 -1.64 -8.31
N ALA A 277 -4.02 -0.53 -8.61
CA ALA A 277 -3.46 0.81 -8.47
C ALA A 277 -4.04 1.48 -7.22
N ALA A 278 -3.21 1.98 -6.33
CA ALA A 278 -3.64 2.79 -5.18
C ALA A 278 -3.34 4.27 -5.41
N LEU A 279 -4.33 5.14 -5.23
CA LEU A 279 -4.19 6.59 -5.44
C LEU A 279 -5.11 7.37 -4.51
N GLY A 280 -4.80 8.65 -4.28
CA GLY A 280 -5.63 9.55 -3.49
C GLY A 280 -5.55 10.99 -3.95
N PRO A 281 -6.35 11.90 -3.39
CA PRO A 281 -6.42 13.28 -3.85
C PRO A 281 -5.29 14.18 -3.32
N GLY A 282 -4.67 13.78 -2.22
CA GLY A 282 -3.64 14.48 -1.48
C GLY A 282 -3.59 13.92 -0.07
N TYR A 283 -2.79 14.53 0.80
CA TYR A 283 -2.58 14.05 2.16
C TYR A 283 -2.23 15.23 3.07
N ASP A 284 -2.80 15.31 4.24
CA ASP A 284 -2.44 16.28 5.27
C ASP A 284 -2.81 15.72 6.65
N HIS A 285 -1.81 15.49 7.50
CA HIS A 285 -2.02 15.01 8.88
C HIS A 285 -1.60 16.05 9.94
N THR A 286 -1.59 17.33 9.58
CA THR A 286 -1.17 18.42 10.49
C THR A 286 -1.98 18.46 11.78
N ALA A 287 -3.26 18.06 11.75
CA ALA A 287 -4.09 17.98 12.95
C ALA A 287 -3.75 16.77 13.85
N VAL A 288 -2.98 15.78 13.39
CA VAL A 288 -2.70 14.56 14.17
C VAL A 288 -1.60 14.82 15.21
N PRO A 289 -1.88 14.69 16.51
CA PRO A 289 -0.91 15.00 17.56
C PRO A 289 0.39 14.19 17.46
N GLY A 290 1.52 14.87 17.67
CA GLY A 290 2.84 14.23 17.75
C GLY A 290 3.46 13.81 16.40
N ARG A 291 2.85 14.18 15.27
CA ARG A 291 3.43 13.95 13.94
C ARG A 291 4.12 15.20 13.39
N GLN A 292 5.22 15.02 12.66
CA GLN A 292 5.83 16.10 11.88
C GLN A 292 4.99 16.34 10.63
N PRO A 293 4.61 17.58 10.30
CA PRO A 293 3.75 17.86 9.15
C PRO A 293 4.28 17.26 7.85
N LEU A 294 3.48 16.37 7.25
CA LEU A 294 3.59 15.89 5.89
C LEU A 294 2.33 16.34 5.15
N ILE A 295 2.54 17.18 4.13
CA ILE A 295 1.46 17.73 3.30
C ILE A 295 1.74 17.41 1.84
N VAL A 296 0.74 16.85 1.18
CA VAL A 296 0.67 16.65 -0.26
C VAL A 296 -0.56 17.41 -0.75
N GLU A 297 -0.30 18.61 -1.24
CA GLU A 297 -1.32 19.55 -1.71
C GLU A 297 -2.21 18.92 -2.80
N ARG A 298 -3.52 19.15 -2.69
CA ARG A 298 -4.47 18.67 -3.71
C ARG A 298 -4.41 19.50 -5.00
N ARG A 299 -3.85 20.73 -4.94
CA ARG A 299 -3.68 21.67 -6.07
C ARG A 299 -4.98 21.86 -6.87
N ASP A 300 -6.06 22.23 -6.17
CA ASP A 300 -7.41 22.37 -6.75
C ASP A 300 -7.88 21.13 -7.54
N GLY A 301 -7.49 19.95 -7.07
CA GLY A 301 -7.81 18.66 -7.69
C GLY A 301 -6.76 18.16 -8.68
N GLN A 302 -5.78 18.98 -9.09
CA GLN A 302 -4.77 18.60 -10.08
C GLN A 302 -3.95 17.37 -9.63
N THR A 303 -3.63 17.27 -8.34
CA THR A 303 -2.91 16.08 -7.81
C THR A 303 -3.71 14.80 -8.02
N TYR A 304 -5.02 14.82 -7.80
CA TYR A 304 -5.88 13.67 -8.04
C TYR A 304 -6.00 13.34 -9.54
N ILE A 305 -6.18 14.39 -10.36
CA ILE A 305 -6.28 14.30 -11.81
C ILE A 305 -5.01 13.67 -12.40
N ASP A 306 -3.82 14.17 -12.04
CA ASP A 306 -2.53 13.64 -12.51
C ASP A 306 -2.39 12.13 -12.23
N ARG A 307 -2.80 11.70 -11.02
CA ARG A 307 -2.71 10.30 -10.58
C ARG A 307 -3.66 9.39 -11.38
N TRP A 308 -4.89 9.83 -11.61
CA TRP A 308 -5.85 9.11 -12.46
C TRP A 308 -5.39 9.04 -13.91
N LEU A 309 -4.92 10.17 -14.44
CA LEU A 309 -4.43 10.26 -15.81
C LEU A 309 -3.23 9.33 -16.04
N LYS A 310 -2.32 9.18 -15.07
CA LYS A 310 -1.20 8.24 -15.17
C LYS A 310 -1.67 6.79 -15.34
N ILE A 311 -2.67 6.33 -14.57
CA ILE A 311 -3.18 4.95 -14.72
C ILE A 311 -4.08 4.77 -15.95
N LEU A 312 -4.78 5.82 -16.39
CA LEU A 312 -5.65 5.79 -17.57
C LEU A 312 -4.90 5.84 -18.90
N GLN A 313 -3.64 6.27 -18.88
CA GLN A 313 -2.74 6.19 -20.03
C GLN A 313 -2.26 4.75 -20.29
N LEU A 314 -2.31 3.87 -19.29
CA LEU A 314 -1.87 2.48 -19.42
C LEU A 314 -2.80 1.67 -20.34
N ASP A 315 -2.22 0.68 -21.02
CA ASP A 315 -2.92 -0.22 -21.94
C ASP A 315 -3.89 -1.09 -21.12
N PRO A 316 -5.20 -1.05 -21.37
CA PRO A 316 -6.21 -1.81 -20.65
C PRO A 316 -5.96 -3.33 -20.63
N ARG A 317 -5.16 -3.85 -21.57
CA ARG A 317 -4.75 -5.27 -21.61
C ARG A 317 -3.71 -5.63 -20.56
N HIS A 318 -2.92 -4.66 -20.12
CA HIS A 318 -1.74 -4.87 -19.27
C HIS A 318 -1.77 -4.06 -17.96
N ARG A 319 -2.68 -3.08 -17.85
CA ARG A 319 -2.82 -2.22 -16.67
C ARG A 319 -3.52 -2.95 -15.51
N PRO A 320 -3.42 -2.44 -14.27
CA PRO A 320 -4.22 -2.92 -13.15
C PRO A 320 -5.71 -2.94 -13.50
N TRP A 321 -6.52 -3.74 -12.84
CA TRP A 321 -7.97 -3.74 -13.06
C TRP A 321 -8.75 -3.31 -11.81
N ILE A 322 -8.10 -3.27 -10.65
CA ILE A 322 -8.64 -2.71 -9.42
C ILE A 322 -8.01 -1.33 -9.19
N VAL A 323 -8.82 -0.30 -8.97
CA VAL A 323 -8.36 0.97 -8.38
C VAL A 323 -8.78 1.00 -6.92
N HIS A 324 -7.82 1.21 -6.03
CA HIS A 324 -8.05 1.53 -4.63
C HIS A 324 -7.90 3.03 -4.43
N VAL A 325 -9.01 3.70 -4.17
CA VAL A 325 -9.03 5.12 -3.83
C VAL A 325 -8.80 5.28 -2.32
N GLU A 326 -7.69 5.92 -1.97
CA GLU A 326 -7.30 6.32 -0.63
C GLU A 326 -7.68 7.79 -0.42
N THR A 327 -8.70 8.10 0.36
CA THR A 327 -9.66 7.21 1.04
C THR A 327 -11.07 7.77 0.86
N TRP A 328 -12.11 7.04 1.26
CA TRP A 328 -13.43 7.64 1.26
C TRP A 328 -13.46 8.86 2.18
N ASN A 329 -13.04 8.69 3.44
CA ASN A 329 -13.31 9.67 4.49
C ASN A 329 -12.32 9.63 5.66
N GLU A 330 -11.03 9.36 5.42
CA GLU A 330 -10.02 9.45 6.49
C GLU A 330 -9.65 10.91 6.78
N TRP A 331 -10.55 11.56 7.50
CA TRP A 331 -10.56 12.99 7.79
C TRP A 331 -9.36 13.45 8.65
N HIS A 332 -8.76 12.56 9.44
CA HIS A 332 -7.55 12.89 10.21
C HIS A 332 -6.33 13.10 9.30
N GLU A 333 -6.28 12.44 8.14
CA GLU A 333 -5.16 12.49 7.20
C GLU A 333 -5.47 13.29 5.93
N GLY A 334 -6.64 13.95 5.87
CA GLY A 334 -7.00 14.82 4.74
C GLY A 334 -6.96 14.10 3.39
N THR A 335 -7.20 12.78 3.37
CA THR A 335 -7.14 11.93 2.16
C THR A 335 -8.51 11.64 1.56
N ASP A 336 -9.57 12.08 2.21
CA ASP A 336 -10.97 11.90 1.84
C ASP A 336 -11.32 12.33 0.40
N ILE A 337 -12.25 11.57 -0.21
CA ILE A 337 -12.97 12.00 -1.41
C ILE A 337 -14.46 12.24 -1.14
N ALA A 338 -14.93 11.97 0.08
CA ALA A 338 -16.29 12.17 0.54
C ALA A 338 -16.67 13.66 0.58
N HIS A 339 -17.96 13.92 0.74
CA HIS A 339 -18.46 15.28 0.85
C HIS A 339 -17.92 15.97 2.11
N SER A 340 -17.07 16.98 1.92
CA SER A 340 -16.40 17.71 2.99
C SER A 340 -16.73 19.20 2.99
N ARG A 341 -16.43 19.89 4.10
CA ARG A 341 -16.57 21.35 4.19
C ARG A 341 -15.53 22.06 3.32
N GLU A 342 -14.34 21.50 3.23
CA GLU A 342 -13.19 22.08 2.53
C GLU A 342 -13.34 21.98 1.01
N TYR A 343 -13.91 20.87 0.53
CA TYR A 343 -13.90 20.53 -0.89
C TYR A 343 -15.28 20.32 -1.50
N GLY A 344 -16.34 20.39 -0.69
CA GLY A 344 -17.70 20.10 -1.13
C GLY A 344 -17.77 18.71 -1.76
N ARG A 345 -18.43 18.62 -2.92
CA ARG A 345 -18.61 17.36 -3.66
C ARG A 345 -17.61 17.17 -4.80
N SER A 346 -16.58 18.01 -4.91
CA SER A 346 -15.69 18.03 -6.08
C SER A 346 -15.00 16.68 -6.32
N TYR A 347 -14.55 16.00 -5.26
CA TYR A 347 -13.88 14.70 -5.38
C TYR A 347 -14.84 13.53 -5.65
N ILE A 348 -16.11 13.62 -5.27
CA ILE A 348 -17.16 12.70 -5.71
C ILE A 348 -17.33 12.80 -7.24
N VAL A 349 -17.43 14.03 -7.76
CA VAL A 349 -17.59 14.29 -9.20
C VAL A 349 -16.36 13.83 -10.00
N LEU A 350 -15.15 14.15 -9.53
CA LEU A 350 -13.91 13.69 -10.17
C LEU A 350 -13.79 12.16 -10.15
N THR A 351 -14.11 11.52 -9.03
CA THR A 351 -14.08 10.05 -8.93
C THR A 351 -15.07 9.42 -9.90
N ARG A 352 -16.28 9.99 -10.04
CA ARG A 352 -17.26 9.52 -11.02
C ARG A 352 -16.74 9.60 -12.45
N LEU A 353 -16.18 10.75 -12.83
CA LEU A 353 -15.60 10.96 -14.15
C LEU A 353 -14.54 9.90 -14.46
N PHE A 354 -13.57 9.70 -13.57
CA PHE A 354 -12.48 8.77 -13.82
C PHE A 354 -12.89 7.31 -13.72
N ALA A 355 -13.82 6.95 -12.82
CA ALA A 355 -14.37 5.61 -12.72
C ALA A 355 -15.11 5.20 -14.01
N ASP A 356 -15.82 6.13 -14.65
CA ASP A 356 -16.49 5.88 -15.93
C ASP A 356 -15.50 5.66 -17.07
N ILE A 357 -14.44 6.48 -17.17
CA ILE A 357 -13.37 6.31 -18.17
C ILE A 357 -12.62 4.98 -17.92
N TRP A 358 -12.38 4.64 -16.65
CA TRP A 358 -11.75 3.39 -16.25
C TRP A 358 -12.56 2.16 -16.68
N ARG A 359 -13.87 2.15 -16.38
CA ARG A 359 -14.81 1.09 -16.78
C ARG A 359 -14.95 0.96 -18.28
N ALA A 360 -14.96 2.10 -19.00
CA ALA A 360 -15.00 2.11 -20.46
C ALA A 360 -13.73 1.56 -21.12
N LYS A 361 -12.67 1.27 -20.33
CA LYS A 361 -11.34 0.87 -20.84
C LYS A 361 -10.78 1.88 -21.84
N THR A 362 -11.16 3.14 -21.71
CA THR A 362 -10.65 4.22 -22.55
C THR A 362 -9.18 4.46 -22.20
N VAL A 363 -8.35 4.62 -23.24
CA VAL A 363 -6.98 5.09 -23.12
C VAL A 363 -6.95 6.57 -23.42
N LEU A 364 -6.61 7.38 -22.42
CA LEU A 364 -6.44 8.81 -22.62
C LEU A 364 -5.02 9.08 -23.10
N LYS A 365 -4.86 9.42 -24.39
CA LYS A 365 -3.59 9.93 -24.91
C LYS A 365 -3.49 11.42 -24.61
N ILE A 366 -2.76 11.78 -23.57
CA ILE A 366 -2.42 13.18 -23.30
C ILE A 366 -1.32 13.57 -24.30
N HIS A 367 -1.38 14.79 -24.84
CA HIS A 367 -0.33 15.33 -25.69
C HIS A 367 0.96 15.53 -24.87
N SER A 368 1.75 14.47 -24.71
CA SER A 368 3.19 14.58 -24.47
C SER A 368 3.89 14.69 -25.82
N LEU A 369 5.02 15.37 -25.87
CA LEU A 369 5.88 15.44 -27.06
C LEU A 369 6.71 14.17 -27.26
N TYR A 370 6.73 13.26 -26.27
CA TYR A 370 7.63 12.11 -26.24
C TYR A 370 7.01 10.71 -26.44
N PRO A 371 5.71 10.46 -26.69
CA PRO A 371 5.19 9.10 -26.83
C PRO A 371 5.86 8.37 -28.01
N ASP A 372 6.06 9.08 -29.12
CA ASP A 372 6.72 8.58 -30.33
C ASP A 372 8.22 8.90 -30.38
N ALA A 373 8.79 9.47 -29.32
CA ALA A 373 10.23 9.70 -29.28
C ALA A 373 10.96 8.35 -29.23
N ASN A 374 12.07 8.25 -29.97
CA ASN A 374 12.99 7.12 -29.86
C ASN A 374 13.90 7.24 -28.64
N THR A 375 14.08 8.46 -28.15
CA THR A 375 15.05 8.80 -27.10
C THR A 375 14.48 9.85 -26.15
N VAL A 376 14.75 9.68 -24.85
CA VAL A 376 14.63 10.74 -23.84
C VAL A 376 15.97 10.90 -23.12
N ALA A 377 16.28 12.11 -22.68
CA ALA A 377 17.60 12.43 -22.13
C ALA A 377 17.54 13.47 -21.02
N TRP A 378 18.55 13.40 -20.15
CA TRP A 378 18.80 14.37 -19.12
C TRP A 378 20.24 14.86 -19.21
N ALA A 379 20.43 16.17 -19.04
CA ALA A 379 21.71 16.81 -18.82
C ALA A 379 21.56 17.95 -17.78
N PRO A 380 22.66 18.42 -17.16
CA PRO A 380 22.64 19.58 -16.27
C PRO A 380 21.89 20.78 -16.87
N GLY A 381 20.77 21.15 -16.22
CA GLY A 381 19.91 22.27 -16.65
C GLY A 381 19.01 21.99 -17.86
N ARG A 382 18.95 20.75 -18.38
CA ARG A 382 18.14 20.37 -19.54
C ARG A 382 17.54 18.98 -19.36
N ALA A 383 16.22 18.90 -19.23
CA ALA A 383 15.47 17.65 -19.21
C ALA A 383 14.65 17.53 -20.50
N GLU A 384 14.79 16.40 -21.19
CA GLU A 384 14.09 16.07 -22.44
C GLU A 384 13.39 14.73 -22.27
N GLY A 385 12.27 14.73 -21.55
CA GLY A 385 11.53 13.52 -21.19
C GLY A 385 12.25 12.59 -20.19
N LEU A 386 13.40 12.99 -19.65
CA LEU A 386 14.06 12.36 -18.52
C LEU A 386 14.49 13.46 -17.54
N GLY A 387 14.04 13.35 -16.29
CA GLY A 387 14.31 14.32 -15.24
C GLY A 387 15.09 13.71 -14.10
N LEU A 388 16.21 14.33 -13.71
CA LEU A 388 16.85 14.03 -12.43
C LEU A 388 15.99 14.60 -11.30
N ARG A 389 15.58 13.73 -10.38
CA ARG A 389 14.70 14.07 -9.27
C ARG A 389 15.49 14.58 -8.06
N PRO A 390 15.07 15.69 -7.42
CA PRO A 390 15.50 16.02 -6.07
C PRO A 390 14.95 15.00 -5.06
N SER A 391 15.77 14.56 -4.13
CA SER A 391 15.37 13.64 -3.05
C SER A 391 15.72 14.25 -1.70
N ASP A 392 14.74 14.25 -0.79
CA ASP A 392 14.88 14.47 0.65
C ASP A 392 15.29 13.17 1.39
N GLY A 393 15.39 12.07 0.65
CA GLY A 393 15.86 10.76 1.08
C GLY A 393 17.37 10.55 0.85
N ASP A 394 17.73 9.33 0.44
CA ASP A 394 19.11 8.90 0.18
C ASP A 394 19.68 9.36 -1.18
N GLY A 395 18.94 10.21 -1.90
CA GLY A 395 19.23 10.66 -3.25
C GLY A 395 19.78 12.09 -3.34
N VAL A 396 20.63 12.49 -2.40
CA VAL A 396 21.17 13.86 -2.32
C VAL A 396 22.25 14.04 -3.39
N TRP A 397 22.25 15.21 -4.04
CA TRP A 397 23.22 15.54 -5.07
C TRP A 397 23.49 17.04 -5.16
N ARG A 398 24.63 17.41 -5.75
CA ARG A 398 25.04 18.81 -5.97
C ARG A 398 25.54 19.05 -7.38
N MET A 399 25.39 20.28 -7.84
CA MET A 399 25.99 20.73 -9.10
C MET A 399 27.47 21.01 -8.92
N LYS A 400 28.31 20.53 -9.84
CA LYS A 400 29.75 20.81 -9.87
C LYS A 400 30.19 21.17 -11.28
N LYS A 401 30.99 22.23 -11.38
CA LYS A 401 31.65 22.63 -12.62
C LYS A 401 33.04 22.00 -12.68
N PHE A 402 33.29 21.22 -13.70
CA PHE A 402 34.62 20.73 -14.09
C PHE A 402 35.17 21.63 -15.19
N SER A 403 36.46 21.49 -15.51
CA SER A 403 37.12 22.32 -16.54
C SER A 403 36.49 22.15 -17.92
N ASP A 404 35.91 20.98 -18.18
CA ASP A 404 35.41 20.54 -19.49
C ASP A 404 33.89 20.32 -19.54
N ALA A 405 33.21 20.24 -18.39
CA ALA A 405 31.77 19.99 -18.33
C ALA A 405 31.14 20.52 -17.02
N GLN A 406 29.84 20.80 -17.07
CA GLN A 406 29.01 20.88 -15.87
C GLN A 406 28.42 19.48 -15.59
N ALA A 407 28.27 19.13 -14.32
CA ALA A 407 27.81 17.81 -13.91
C ALA A 407 27.04 17.87 -12.59
N VAL A 408 26.27 16.81 -12.34
CA VAL A 408 25.75 16.49 -11.00
C VAL A 408 26.66 15.48 -10.34
N VAL A 409 26.88 15.62 -9.04
CA VAL A 409 27.66 14.69 -8.22
C VAL A 409 26.79 14.18 -7.08
N SER A 410 26.77 12.86 -6.86
CA SER A 410 26.11 12.26 -5.70
C SER A 410 26.75 12.76 -4.40
N ASP A 411 25.91 13.04 -3.39
CA ASP A 411 26.32 13.68 -2.15
C ASP A 411 25.90 12.90 -0.90
N ALA A 412 26.52 13.24 0.23
CA ALA A 412 26.22 12.66 1.52
C ALA A 412 24.73 12.79 1.86
N ASN A 413 24.17 11.73 2.41
CA ASN A 413 22.80 11.66 2.89
C ASN A 413 22.80 11.10 4.32
N PRO A 414 21.74 11.34 5.12
CA PRO A 414 21.69 10.88 6.52
C PRO A 414 21.30 9.40 6.67
N TYR A 415 21.02 8.68 5.58
CA TYR A 415 20.42 7.35 5.61
C TYR A 415 21.43 6.21 5.38
N SER A 416 22.52 6.45 4.65
CA SER A 416 23.54 5.44 4.38
C SER A 416 24.93 6.06 4.22
N SER A 417 25.91 5.48 4.92
CA SER A 417 27.34 5.78 4.73
C SER A 417 27.97 4.99 3.59
N ASP A 418 27.28 3.96 3.08
CA ASP A 418 27.87 2.93 2.21
C ASP A 418 27.32 3.00 0.77
N SER A 419 26.23 3.75 0.56
CA SER A 419 25.54 3.89 -0.72
C SER A 419 24.93 5.28 -0.89
N ARG A 420 24.97 5.80 -2.11
CA ARG A 420 24.24 7.02 -2.53
C ARG A 420 23.50 6.77 -3.83
N TYR A 421 22.48 7.57 -4.11
CA TYR A 421 21.63 7.37 -5.28
C TYR A 421 21.41 8.63 -6.09
N LEU A 422 21.21 8.47 -7.40
CA LEU A 422 20.70 9.50 -8.30
C LEU A 422 19.40 8.98 -8.93
N TYR A 423 18.29 9.67 -8.69
CA TYR A 423 16.95 9.22 -9.08
C TYR A 423 16.48 9.88 -10.37
N PHE A 424 15.88 9.11 -11.27
CA PHE A 424 15.39 9.62 -12.55
C PHE A 424 13.92 9.27 -12.77
N ASN A 425 13.16 10.27 -13.21
CA ASN A 425 11.80 10.13 -13.69
C ASN A 425 11.80 10.18 -15.21
N VAL A 426 11.18 9.19 -15.83
CA VAL A 426 10.94 9.12 -17.26
C VAL A 426 9.60 9.81 -17.54
N ASP A 427 9.48 10.50 -18.66
CA ASP A 427 8.20 11.05 -19.11
C ASP A 427 7.15 9.93 -19.18
N ASP A 428 6.00 10.14 -18.55
CA ASP A 428 4.98 9.11 -18.40
C ASP A 428 4.51 8.56 -19.76
N ALA A 429 4.43 9.40 -20.81
CA ALA A 429 4.00 8.95 -22.12
C ALA A 429 5.08 8.15 -22.87
N PHE A 430 6.36 8.50 -22.68
CA PHE A 430 7.46 7.68 -23.17
C PHE A 430 7.54 6.35 -22.41
N ALA A 431 7.54 6.38 -21.07
CA ALA A 431 7.55 5.23 -20.18
C ALA A 431 6.40 4.26 -20.49
N PHE A 432 5.21 4.78 -20.79
CA PHE A 432 4.06 3.99 -21.20
C PHE A 432 4.37 3.07 -22.39
N GLY A 433 5.03 3.59 -23.43
CA GLY A 433 5.41 2.81 -24.60
C GLY A 433 6.54 1.80 -24.34
N LEU A 434 7.10 1.74 -23.13
CA LEU A 434 8.19 0.84 -22.75
C LEU A 434 7.74 -0.36 -21.91
N PHE A 435 6.45 -0.48 -21.59
CA PHE A 435 5.96 -1.59 -20.78
C PHE A 435 6.33 -2.95 -21.40
N ASP A 436 7.06 -3.76 -20.63
CA ASP A 436 7.60 -5.07 -21.00
C ASP A 436 8.58 -5.05 -22.19
N ARG A 437 9.04 -3.86 -22.61
CA ARG A 437 10.04 -3.69 -23.67
C ARG A 437 11.44 -3.63 -23.09
N THR A 438 12.42 -3.89 -23.96
CA THR A 438 13.84 -3.67 -23.67
C THR A 438 14.24 -2.27 -24.13
N ILE A 439 15.13 -1.62 -23.37
CA ILE A 439 15.73 -0.33 -23.74
C ILE A 439 17.22 -0.32 -23.45
N MET A 440 17.90 0.65 -24.06
CA MET A 440 19.27 1.01 -23.72
C MET A 440 19.29 2.26 -22.85
N VAL A 441 20.03 2.20 -21.74
CA VAL A 441 20.37 3.36 -20.92
C VAL A 441 21.85 3.65 -21.06
N SER A 442 22.20 4.87 -21.44
CA SER A 442 23.57 5.36 -21.50
C SER A 442 23.82 6.39 -20.41
N VAL A 443 24.87 6.20 -19.62
CA VAL A 443 25.28 7.13 -18.55
C VAL A 443 26.67 7.68 -18.89
N SER A 444 26.75 8.98 -19.13
CA SER A 444 28.03 9.68 -19.26
C SER A 444 28.51 10.15 -17.89
N TYR A 445 29.61 9.56 -17.42
CA TYR A 445 30.14 9.71 -16.08
C TYR A 445 31.63 10.08 -16.08
N ARG A 446 32.11 10.71 -15.01
CA ARG A 446 33.53 10.93 -14.79
C ARG A 446 34.12 9.72 -14.08
N ASP A 447 35.18 9.13 -14.63
CA ASP A 447 35.82 7.94 -14.08
C ASP A 447 36.68 8.28 -12.85
N ALA A 448 36.06 8.67 -11.74
CA ALA A 448 36.66 8.96 -10.43
C ALA A 448 35.58 9.04 -9.33
N GLY A 449 36.00 9.10 -8.06
CA GLY A 449 35.17 9.51 -6.92
C GLY A 449 34.32 8.41 -6.26
N CYS A 450 34.05 7.30 -6.93
CA CYS A 450 33.48 6.09 -6.32
C CYS A 450 34.22 4.83 -6.77
N ALA A 451 33.90 3.67 -6.20
CA ALA A 451 34.47 2.39 -6.62
C ALA A 451 33.68 1.78 -7.78
N SER A 452 32.35 1.85 -7.74
CA SER A 452 31.49 1.36 -8.81
C SER A 452 30.10 1.99 -8.77
N PHE A 453 29.35 1.81 -9.86
CA PHE A 453 27.92 2.11 -9.90
C PHE A 453 27.13 1.11 -10.75
N HIS A 454 25.84 0.98 -10.47
CA HIS A 454 24.89 0.16 -11.24
C HIS A 454 23.53 0.85 -11.36
N ILE A 455 22.64 0.31 -12.19
CA ILE A 455 21.26 0.80 -12.32
C ILE A 455 20.31 -0.14 -11.59
N GLU A 456 19.35 0.44 -10.90
CA GLU A 456 18.17 -0.24 -10.36
C GLU A 456 16.92 0.36 -11.00
N TYR A 457 16.01 -0.48 -11.50
CA TYR A 457 14.81 -0.05 -12.18
C TYR A 457 13.61 -0.95 -11.88
N ASP A 458 12.42 -0.49 -12.28
CA ASP A 458 11.17 -1.24 -12.15
C ASP A 458 10.98 -2.21 -13.34
N ASN A 459 11.00 -3.52 -13.05
CA ASN A 459 10.90 -4.61 -14.02
C ASN A 459 9.50 -5.26 -13.97
N THR A 460 8.99 -5.72 -15.12
CA THR A 460 7.67 -6.36 -15.21
C THR A 460 7.63 -7.77 -14.63
N ASP A 461 8.77 -8.49 -14.57
CA ASP A 461 8.89 -9.83 -13.96
C ASP A 461 8.88 -9.71 -12.42
N PRO A 462 7.84 -10.25 -11.74
CA PRO A 462 7.71 -10.15 -10.29
C PRO A 462 8.82 -10.88 -9.52
N GLY A 463 9.55 -11.80 -10.16
CA GLY A 463 10.70 -12.49 -9.56
C GLY A 463 12.02 -11.73 -9.67
N LYS A 464 12.07 -10.60 -10.40
CA LYS A 464 13.28 -9.84 -10.68
C LYS A 464 13.36 -8.56 -9.85
N GLY A 465 13.62 -8.69 -8.55
CA GLY A 465 13.78 -7.54 -7.66
C GLY A 465 12.85 -7.60 -6.45
N ALA A 466 12.93 -6.58 -5.60
CA ALA A 466 12.02 -6.44 -4.48
C ALA A 466 10.63 -6.00 -4.95
N LEU A 467 9.60 -6.17 -4.12
CA LEU A 467 8.25 -5.61 -4.37
C LEU A 467 7.74 -5.87 -5.81
N GLU A 468 7.69 -7.12 -6.25
CA GLU A 468 7.19 -7.50 -7.59
C GLU A 468 7.95 -6.85 -8.77
N GLY A 469 9.27 -6.91 -8.72
CA GLY A 469 10.14 -6.48 -9.82
C GLY A 469 10.74 -5.07 -9.67
N ALA A 470 10.39 -4.34 -8.60
CA ALA A 470 11.02 -3.06 -8.29
C ALA A 470 12.49 -3.24 -7.87
N PHE A 471 13.29 -2.19 -8.09
CA PHE A 471 14.72 -2.19 -7.77
C PHE A 471 15.50 -3.35 -8.41
N HIS A 472 15.09 -3.79 -9.60
CA HIS A 472 15.85 -4.79 -10.34
C HIS A 472 17.23 -4.22 -10.69
N ARG A 473 18.28 -4.84 -10.15
CA ARG A 473 19.67 -4.43 -10.39
C ARG A 473 20.17 -4.97 -11.72
N ILE A 474 20.82 -4.09 -12.51
CA ILE A 474 21.51 -4.46 -13.74
C ILE A 474 22.88 -3.79 -13.85
N GLY A 475 23.85 -4.55 -14.39
CA GLY A 475 25.22 -4.10 -14.58
C GLY A 475 25.99 -3.85 -13.29
N ASN A 476 27.26 -3.48 -13.45
CA ASN A 476 28.12 -2.96 -12.40
C ASN A 476 29.39 -2.37 -13.03
N VAL A 477 29.46 -1.05 -13.18
CA VAL A 477 30.59 -0.36 -13.80
C VAL A 477 31.65 -0.09 -12.74
N ALA A 478 32.83 -0.68 -12.89
CA ALA A 478 33.97 -0.38 -12.04
C ALA A 478 34.63 0.95 -12.47
N VAL A 479 34.81 1.85 -11.51
CA VAL A 479 35.46 3.15 -11.71
C VAL A 479 36.96 3.01 -11.46
N LYS A 480 37.77 3.44 -12.43
CA LYS A 480 39.23 3.21 -12.46
C LYS A 480 40.05 4.44 -12.12
N SER A 481 39.41 5.53 -11.72
CA SER A 481 40.06 6.78 -11.29
C SER A 481 40.95 7.43 -12.37
N THR A 482 40.63 7.31 -13.65
CA THR A 482 41.37 8.02 -14.72
C THR A 482 41.03 9.52 -14.78
N GLY A 483 39.92 9.95 -14.17
CA GLY A 483 39.46 11.33 -14.17
C GLY A 483 38.89 11.81 -15.52
N SER A 484 38.81 10.96 -16.54
CA SER A 484 38.23 11.28 -17.84
C SER A 484 36.73 11.02 -17.87
N TRP A 485 35.99 11.73 -18.73
CA TRP A 485 34.60 11.39 -19.04
C TRP A 485 34.52 10.09 -19.86
N LYS A 486 33.60 9.20 -19.49
CA LYS A 486 33.32 7.91 -20.13
C LYS A 486 31.81 7.73 -20.25
N THR A 487 31.39 6.79 -21.11
CA THR A 487 29.99 6.38 -21.24
C THR A 487 29.88 4.90 -20.90
N ALA A 488 28.89 4.57 -20.07
CA ALA A 488 28.49 3.19 -19.79
C ALA A 488 27.10 2.94 -20.34
N ASP A 489 26.92 1.81 -21.03
CA ASP A 489 25.65 1.39 -21.61
C ASP A 489 25.08 0.19 -20.85
N PHE A 490 23.78 0.22 -20.62
CA PHE A 490 23.02 -0.81 -19.91
C PHE A 490 21.80 -1.22 -20.74
N GLU A 491 21.62 -2.52 -20.93
CA GLU A 491 20.40 -3.07 -21.53
C GLU A 491 19.41 -3.42 -20.41
N LEU A 492 18.30 -2.68 -20.35
CA LEU A 492 17.24 -2.91 -19.38
C LEU A 492 16.12 -3.66 -20.10
N ALA A 493 15.96 -4.94 -19.80
CA ALA A 493 14.87 -5.75 -20.35
C ALA A 493 13.59 -5.57 -19.53
N GLN A 494 12.43 -5.79 -20.16
CA GLN A 494 11.16 -5.91 -19.44
C GLN A 494 10.84 -4.70 -18.54
N CYS A 495 10.99 -3.49 -19.07
CA CYS A 495 10.80 -2.25 -18.30
C CYS A 495 9.34 -2.05 -17.89
N ARG A 496 9.11 -1.55 -16.67
CA ARG A 496 7.79 -1.12 -16.18
C ARG A 496 7.70 0.40 -15.99
N PHE A 497 8.69 1.03 -15.35
CA PHE A 497 8.77 2.49 -15.12
C PHE A 497 7.46 3.11 -14.58
N MET A 498 7.01 2.63 -13.42
CA MET A 498 5.79 3.11 -12.76
C MET A 498 6.08 3.77 -11.41
N ASN A 499 7.14 4.56 -11.31
CA ASN A 499 7.56 5.23 -10.07
C ASN A 499 7.85 4.27 -8.89
N ARG A 500 8.22 3.01 -9.14
CA ARG A 500 8.38 1.99 -8.07
C ARG A 500 9.79 1.92 -7.47
N CYS A 501 10.71 2.79 -7.89
CA CYS A 501 12.04 2.94 -7.30
C CYS A 501 12.08 4.16 -6.37
N ASN A 502 11.35 4.11 -5.24
CA ASN A 502 11.14 5.23 -4.31
C ASN A 502 10.49 6.45 -4.97
N SER A 503 9.37 6.26 -5.68
CA SER A 503 8.67 7.31 -6.45
C SER A 503 9.43 7.84 -7.67
N ALA A 504 10.41 7.07 -8.16
CA ALA A 504 11.12 7.29 -9.43
C ALA A 504 11.10 6.02 -10.29
N ASP A 505 11.45 6.13 -11.56
CA ASP A 505 11.38 5.01 -12.52
C ASP A 505 12.65 4.16 -12.53
N LEU A 506 13.80 4.82 -12.32
CA LEU A 506 15.09 4.19 -12.13
C LEU A 506 15.98 5.01 -11.21
N ARG A 507 17.00 4.37 -10.64
CA ARG A 507 18.06 5.02 -9.88
C ARG A 507 19.42 4.47 -10.23
N ILE A 508 20.43 5.32 -10.18
CA ILE A 508 21.84 4.92 -10.24
C ILE A 508 22.31 4.76 -8.80
N ALA A 509 22.75 3.57 -8.42
CA ALA A 509 23.32 3.27 -7.12
C ALA A 509 24.85 3.42 -7.17
N VAL A 510 25.41 4.24 -6.27
CA VAL A 510 26.83 4.57 -6.18
C VAL A 510 27.42 3.87 -4.97
N LEU A 511 28.53 3.15 -5.16
CA LEU A 511 29.12 2.25 -4.16
C LEU A 511 30.64 2.47 -4.03
N GLY A 512 31.13 2.39 -2.79
CA GLY A 512 32.54 2.47 -2.41
C GLY A 512 33.26 3.76 -2.83
N GLY A 513 34.55 3.86 -2.49
CA GLY A 513 35.32 5.10 -2.65
C GLY A 513 34.74 6.23 -1.81
N ASP A 514 34.78 7.47 -2.33
CA ASP A 514 34.20 8.64 -1.67
C ASP A 514 32.68 8.76 -1.90
N LEU A 515 32.09 7.79 -2.61
CA LEU A 515 30.69 7.77 -3.06
C LEU A 515 30.31 9.01 -3.89
N GLU A 516 31.26 9.56 -4.63
CA GLU A 516 31.06 10.73 -5.50
C GLU A 516 31.07 10.31 -6.97
N LEU A 517 29.90 9.95 -7.50
CA LEU A 517 29.74 9.75 -8.94
C LEU A 517 29.33 11.07 -9.59
N ALA A 518 30.17 11.58 -10.51
CA ALA A 518 29.82 12.72 -11.33
C ALA A 518 29.23 12.27 -12.68
N ILE A 519 28.02 12.74 -13.02
CA ILE A 519 27.36 12.49 -14.31
C ILE A 519 27.00 13.79 -15.02
N ASN A 520 27.13 13.81 -16.34
CA ASN A 520 26.78 14.98 -17.17
C ASN A 520 25.73 14.68 -18.26
N LYS A 521 25.40 13.41 -18.48
CA LYS A 521 24.29 13.01 -19.36
C LYS A 521 23.76 11.63 -18.96
N VAL A 522 22.44 11.47 -19.03
CA VAL A 522 21.77 10.16 -19.05
C VAL A 522 20.82 10.14 -20.24
N GLU A 523 20.78 9.02 -20.96
CA GLU A 523 19.95 8.86 -22.16
C GLU A 523 19.27 7.49 -22.15
N LEU A 524 17.97 7.46 -22.44
CA LEU A 524 17.18 6.25 -22.62
C LEU A 524 16.79 6.14 -24.09
N ARG A 525 17.08 5.01 -24.72
CA ARG A 525 16.79 4.73 -26.14
C ARG A 525 15.97 3.46 -26.26
N ARG A 526 14.89 3.50 -27.03
CA ARG A 526 14.16 2.28 -27.43
C ARG A 526 15.12 1.36 -28.18
N SER A 527 15.16 0.07 -27.85
CA SER A 527 15.85 -0.90 -28.71
C SER A 527 15.08 -0.99 -30.03
N GLU A 528 15.76 -0.98 -31.18
CA GLU A 528 15.09 -1.13 -32.48
C GLU A 528 14.18 -2.38 -32.47
N THR A 529 12.88 -2.16 -32.66
CA THR A 529 11.95 -3.26 -32.89
C THR A 529 12.29 -3.86 -34.25
N THR A 530 12.83 -5.08 -34.26
CA THR A 530 12.63 -5.94 -35.42
C THR A 530 11.11 -6.08 -35.57
N GLY A 531 10.58 -5.56 -36.68
CA GLY A 531 9.17 -5.27 -36.84
C GLY A 531 8.26 -6.46 -36.52
N ASP A 532 7.19 -6.19 -35.78
CA ASP A 532 6.03 -7.06 -35.73
C ASP A 532 5.53 -7.22 -37.18
N LYS A 533 5.63 -8.44 -37.72
CA LYS A 533 4.87 -8.82 -38.91
C LYS A 533 3.39 -8.84 -38.52
N GLU A 534 2.60 -8.20 -39.38
CA GLU A 534 1.15 -7.98 -39.37
C GLU A 534 0.29 -9.06 -38.71
#